data_AF-A0A8I2FYM0-F1
#
_entry.id   AF-A0A8I2FYM0-F1
#
_cell.length_a   1.000
_cell.length_b   1.000
_cell.length_c   1.000
_cell.angle_alpha   90.00
_cell.angle_beta   90.00
_cell.angle_gamma   90.00
#
_symmetry.space_group_name_H-M   'P 1'
#
loop_
_entity.id
_entity.type
_entity.pdbx_description
1 polymer ?
#
loop_
_entity_poly.entity_id
_entity_poly.type
_entity_poly.pdbx_seq_one_letter_code
_entity_poly.pdbx_strand_id
1 'polypeptide(L)'
;MSDVDVFSARDLRNNSGQLIKDAEKGRLSLITKHGVPIVLAVPFDSQLLNLGVNKSLALHLFEKKVITLSQAAKIAKLSIDEFLEVLKETDIDVVDYPESEVDTDLKNILDNE
;
A
#
# COMPACT_ATOMS: atom_id res chain seq x y z
N MET A 1 9.68 -8.99 7.40
CA MET A 1 9.06 -8.21 8.49
C MET A 1 7.73 -7.72 7.96
N SER A 2 6.65 -7.79 8.74
CA SER A 2 5.33 -7.33 8.28
C SER A 2 5.36 -5.82 8.03
N ASP A 3 4.85 -5.37 6.89
CA ASP A 3 4.82 -3.93 6.52
C ASP A 3 3.83 -3.09 7.35
N VAL A 4 3.03 -3.74 8.19
CA VAL A 4 2.13 -3.13 9.15
C VAL A 4 2.50 -3.59 10.55
N ASP A 5 2.87 -2.65 11.42
CA ASP A 5 3.14 -2.93 12.82
C ASP A 5 1.82 -3.01 13.60
N VAL A 6 1.72 -3.97 14.53
CA VAL A 6 0.50 -4.24 15.30
C VAL A 6 0.70 -3.85 16.76
N PHE A 7 -0.16 -2.97 17.26
CA PHE A 7 -0.18 -2.51 18.65
C PHE A 7 -1.46 -2.97 19.33
N SER A 8 -1.39 -3.37 20.60
CA SER A 8 -2.60 -3.47 21.42
C SER A 8 -2.97 -2.10 22.01
N ALA A 9 -4.23 -1.91 22.37
CA ALA A 9 -4.69 -0.73 23.09
C ALA A 9 -3.94 -0.53 24.43
N ARG A 10 -3.40 -1.62 25.02
CA ARG A 10 -2.55 -1.55 26.20
C ARG A 10 -1.15 -0.99 25.86
N ASP A 11 -0.60 -1.35 24.70
CA ASP A 11 0.71 -0.87 24.24
C ASP A 11 0.69 0.64 24.01
N LEU A 12 -0.42 1.20 23.52
CA LEU A 12 -0.55 2.65 23.33
C LEU A 12 -0.34 3.45 24.61
N ARG A 13 -0.75 2.93 25.77
CA ARG A 13 -0.58 3.62 27.06
C ARG A 13 0.88 3.70 27.49
N ASN A 14 1.68 2.69 27.12
CA ASN A 14 3.04 2.50 27.65
C ASN A 14 4.14 2.71 26.59
N ASN A 15 3.79 2.70 25.31
CA ASN A 15 4.74 2.70 24.19
C ASN A 15 4.20 3.43 22.94
N SER A 16 3.46 4.54 23.13
CA SER A 16 3.00 5.38 22.02
C SER A 16 4.15 5.97 21.19
N GLY A 17 5.35 6.07 21.76
CA GLY A 17 6.54 6.58 21.07
C GLY A 17 6.92 5.75 19.83
N GLN A 18 6.70 4.43 19.84
CA GLN A 18 6.96 3.62 18.66
C GLN A 18 5.92 3.89 17.56
N LEU A 19 4.63 3.97 17.91
CA LEU A 19 3.56 4.34 16.97
C LEU A 19 3.84 5.70 16.30
N ILE A 20 4.29 6.69 17.06
CA ILE A 20 4.64 8.01 16.52
C ILE A 20 5.81 7.91 15.54
N LYS A 21 6.89 7.21 15.91
CA LYS A 21 8.05 6.98 15.03
C LYS A 21 7.68 6.24 13.75
N ASP A 22 6.69 5.35 13.82
CA ASP A 22 6.22 4.61 12.64
C ASP A 22 5.44 5.53 11.71
N ALA A 23 4.56 6.36 12.26
CA ALA A 23 3.83 7.38 11.51
C ALA A 23 4.76 8.41 10.87
N GLU A 24 5.79 8.88 11.58
CA GLU A 24 6.81 9.80 11.03
C GLU A 24 7.59 9.18 9.85
N LYS A 25 7.67 7.84 9.79
CA LYS A 25 8.30 7.11 8.69
C LYS A 25 7.31 6.72 7.58
N GLY A 26 6.08 7.22 7.62
CA GLY A 26 5.06 6.89 6.62
C GLY A 26 4.57 5.44 6.71
N ARG A 27 4.66 4.79 7.88
CA ARG A 27 4.23 3.38 8.05
C ARG A 27 2.81 3.29 8.60
N LEU A 28 2.03 2.38 8.02
CA LEU A 28 0.72 1.99 8.54
C LEU A 28 0.90 1.25 9.89
N SER A 29 -0.07 1.42 10.79
CA SER A 29 -0.11 0.65 12.04
C SER A 29 -1.51 0.19 12.38
N LEU A 30 -1.65 -1.06 12.84
CA LEU A 30 -2.92 -1.64 13.24
C LEU A 30 -3.02 -1.67 14.76
N ILE A 31 -4.05 -1.04 15.31
CA ILE A 31 -4.34 -1.08 16.74
C ILE A 31 -5.45 -2.09 17.00
N THR A 32 -5.19 -2.99 17.94
CA THR A 32 -6.10 -4.05 18.37
C THR A 32 -6.58 -3.82 19.81
N LYS A 33 -7.78 -4.29 20.14
CA LYS A 33 -8.28 -4.40 21.51
C LYS A 33 -8.72 -5.84 21.74
N HIS A 34 -8.10 -6.51 22.71
CA HIS A 34 -8.31 -7.94 22.97
C HIS A 34 -8.10 -8.82 21.72
N GLY A 35 -7.08 -8.50 20.90
CA GLY A 35 -6.77 -9.22 19.66
C GLY A 35 -7.64 -8.87 18.46
N VAL A 36 -8.67 -8.05 18.64
CA VAL A 36 -9.56 -7.60 17.56
C VAL A 36 -9.06 -6.26 17.00
N PRO A 37 -8.82 -6.12 15.68
CA PRO A 37 -8.49 -4.84 15.06
C PRO A 37 -9.60 -3.81 15.26
N ILE A 38 -9.25 -2.61 15.73
CA ILE A 38 -10.22 -1.53 16.00
C ILE A 38 -9.86 -0.19 15.36
N VAL A 39 -8.58 0.06 15.09
CA VAL A 39 -8.11 1.29 14.45
C VAL A 39 -6.99 0.93 13.48
N LEU A 40 -7.05 1.50 12.28
CA LEU A 40 -5.92 1.56 11.37
C LEU A 40 -5.37 3.00 11.41
N ALA A 41 -4.14 3.16 11.85
CA ALA A 41 -3.44 4.43 11.77
C ALA A 41 -2.82 4.56 10.38
N VAL A 42 -3.26 5.59 9.66
CA VAL A 42 -2.70 5.99 8.37
C VAL A 42 -1.82 7.23 8.62
N PRO A 43 -0.56 7.24 8.15
CA PRO A 43 0.32 8.41 8.27
C PRO A 43 -0.33 9.68 7.73
N PHE A 44 -0.14 10.78 8.43
CA PHE A 44 -0.67 12.09 8.04
C PHE A 44 0.37 12.86 7.24
N ASP A 45 0.49 12.55 5.95
CA ASP A 45 1.47 13.12 5.02
C ASP A 45 0.82 13.82 3.82
N SER A 46 1.63 14.34 2.91
CA SER A 46 1.15 15.00 1.68
C SER A 46 0.35 14.07 0.78
N GLN A 47 0.67 12.76 0.75
CA GLN A 47 -0.08 11.78 -0.03
C GLN A 47 -1.51 11.66 0.51
N LEU A 48 -1.68 11.53 1.83
CA LEU A 48 -2.99 11.51 2.47
C LEU A 48 -3.78 12.79 2.20
N LEU A 49 -3.13 13.96 2.29
CA LEU A 49 -3.78 15.26 2.08
C LEU A 49 -4.23 15.47 0.64
N ASN A 50 -3.42 15.06 -0.34
CA ASN A 50 -3.71 15.28 -1.76
C ASN A 50 -4.70 14.26 -2.32
N LEU A 51 -4.59 13.00 -1.91
CA LEU A 51 -5.34 11.88 -2.51
C LEU A 51 -6.53 11.42 -1.65
N GLY A 52 -6.53 11.79 -0.37
CA GLY A 52 -7.50 11.30 0.61
C GLY A 52 -7.22 9.88 1.09
N VAL A 53 -7.97 9.45 2.11
CA VAL A 53 -7.70 8.22 2.85
C VAL A 53 -7.78 6.95 2.00
N ASN A 54 -8.76 6.83 1.10
CA ASN A 54 -8.97 5.61 0.32
C ASN A 54 -7.81 5.35 -0.66
N LYS A 55 -7.41 6.39 -1.41
CA LYS A 55 -6.33 6.30 -2.39
C LYS A 55 -4.99 6.13 -1.70
N SER A 56 -4.70 6.94 -0.68
CA SER A 56 -3.46 6.83 0.09
C SER A 56 -3.31 5.44 0.73
N LEU A 57 -4.38 4.89 1.33
CA LEU A 57 -4.36 3.55 1.89
C LEU A 57 -4.15 2.47 0.81
N ALA A 58 -4.84 2.59 -0.33
CA ALA A 58 -4.68 1.64 -1.44
C ALA A 58 -3.23 1.63 -1.96
N LEU A 59 -2.60 2.80 -2.10
CA LEU A 59 -1.21 2.94 -2.52
C LEU A 59 -0.26 2.27 -1.52
N HIS A 60 -0.39 2.56 -0.23
CA HIS A 60 0.44 1.92 0.80
C HIS A 60 0.32 0.39 0.78
N LEU A 61 -0.89 -0.16 0.68
CA LEU A 61 -1.09 -1.61 0.67
C LEU A 61 -0.58 -2.26 -0.62
N PHE A 62 -0.71 -1.56 -1.76
CA PHE A 62 -0.25 -2.03 -3.06
C PHE A 62 1.28 -2.01 -3.16
N GLU A 63 1.92 -0.90 -2.78
CA GLU A 63 3.39 -0.74 -2.74
C GLU A 63 4.06 -1.85 -1.92
N LYS A 64 3.43 -2.23 -0.80
CA LYS A 64 3.91 -3.29 0.10
C LYS A 64 3.53 -4.70 -0.37
N LYS A 65 2.97 -4.84 -1.57
CA LYS A 65 2.54 -6.12 -2.17
C LYS A 65 1.57 -6.91 -1.26
N VAL A 66 0.81 -6.23 -0.40
CA VAL A 66 -0.18 -6.84 0.51
C VAL A 66 -1.48 -7.17 -0.24
N ILE A 67 -1.80 -6.38 -1.26
CA ILE A 67 -3.00 -6.51 -2.07
C ILE A 67 -2.66 -6.46 -3.56
N THR A 68 -3.54 -7.00 -4.39
CA THR A 68 -3.40 -6.93 -5.86
C THR A 68 -3.83 -5.57 -6.40
N LEU A 69 -3.46 -5.27 -7.65
CA LEU A 69 -3.91 -4.06 -8.36
C LEU A 69 -5.44 -3.91 -8.35
N SER A 70 -6.16 -5.00 -8.62
CA SER A 70 -7.62 -4.99 -8.65
C SER A 70 -8.26 -4.79 -7.26
N GLN A 71 -7.60 -5.24 -6.19
CA GLN A 71 -8.02 -4.95 -4.81
C GLN A 71 -7.72 -3.49 -4.44
N ALA A 72 -6.56 -2.97 -4.84
CA ALA A 72 -6.18 -1.58 -4.60
C ALA A 72 -7.14 -0.59 -5.27
N ALA A 73 -7.49 -0.81 -6.54
CA ALA A 73 -8.50 -0.03 -7.25
C ALA A 73 -9.86 -0.01 -6.51
N LYS A 74 -10.31 -1.18 -6.01
CA LYS A 74 -11.54 -1.28 -5.21
C LYS A 74 -11.48 -0.48 -3.91
N ILE A 75 -10.37 -0.55 -3.18
CA ILE A 75 -10.18 0.24 -1.94
C ILE A 75 -10.16 1.73 -2.25
N ALA A 76 -9.48 2.13 -3.33
CA ALA A 76 -9.43 3.50 -3.83
C ALA A 76 -10.79 4.02 -4.35
N LYS A 77 -11.78 3.13 -4.55
CA LYS A 77 -13.08 3.40 -5.19
C LYS A 77 -12.94 3.89 -6.63
N LEU A 78 -12.02 3.28 -7.36
CA LEU A 78 -11.71 3.57 -8.75
C LEU A 78 -11.85 2.31 -9.61
N SER A 79 -11.99 2.49 -10.91
CA SER A 79 -11.69 1.43 -11.89
C SER A 79 -10.19 1.10 -11.88
N ILE A 80 -9.81 -0.02 -12.51
CA ILE A 80 -8.40 -0.40 -12.63
C ILE A 80 -7.61 0.65 -13.43
N ASP A 81 -8.18 1.12 -14.55
CA ASP A 81 -7.54 2.12 -15.41
C ASP A 81 -7.33 3.45 -14.68
N GLU A 82 -8.33 3.93 -13.94
CA GLU A 82 -8.20 5.13 -13.12
C GLU A 82 -7.17 4.97 -11.99
N PHE A 83 -7.04 3.78 -11.41
CA PHE A 83 -6.03 3.52 -10.39
C PHE A 83 -4.62 3.44 -10.98
N LEU A 84 -4.47 2.93 -12.20
CA LEU A 84 -3.21 2.98 -12.94
C LEU A 84 -2.77 4.42 -13.21
N GLU A 85 -3.70 5.33 -13.53
CA GLU A 85 -3.37 6.76 -13.65
C GLU A 85 -2.87 7.35 -12.32
N VAL A 86 -3.48 6.99 -11.19
CA VAL A 86 -2.99 7.41 -9.86
C VAL A 86 -1.57 6.88 -9.61
N LEU A 87 -1.26 5.65 -10.00
CA LEU A 87 0.07 5.07 -9.84
C LEU A 87 1.14 5.81 -10.66
N LYS A 88 0.80 6.33 -11.86
CA LYS A 88 1.74 7.11 -12.68
C LYS A 88 2.17 8.43 -12.01
N GLU A 89 1.36 8.97 -11.12
CA GLU A 89 1.67 10.18 -10.35
C GLU A 89 2.54 9.87 -9.11
N THR A 90 2.89 8.59 -8.90
CA THR A 90 3.69 8.11 -7.77
C THR A 90 4.95 7.38 -8.25
N ASP A 91 5.98 7.30 -7.42
CA ASP A 91 7.20 6.49 -7.67
C ASP A 91 7.00 4.99 -7.38
N ILE A 92 5.76 4.46 -7.49
CA ILE A 92 5.43 3.07 -7.16
C ILE A 92 5.49 2.21 -8.43
N ASP A 93 6.43 1.27 -8.47
CA ASP A 93 6.57 0.33 -9.60
C ASP A 93 5.33 -0.55 -9.75
N VAL A 94 4.65 -0.43 -10.89
CA VAL A 94 3.40 -1.14 -11.20
C VAL A 94 3.66 -2.56 -11.72
N VAL A 95 4.89 -2.84 -12.16
CA VAL A 95 5.21 -4.01 -12.96
C VAL A 95 6.24 -4.87 -12.24
N ASP A 96 5.81 -6.02 -11.74
CA ASP A 96 6.67 -7.06 -11.16
C ASP A 96 6.84 -8.18 -12.20
N TYR A 97 7.48 -7.87 -13.34
CA TYR A 97 7.96 -8.94 -14.22
C TYR A 97 9.26 -9.48 -13.62
N PRO A 98 9.38 -10.78 -13.29
CA PRO A 98 10.70 -11.37 -13.16
C PRO A 98 11.42 -11.16 -14.51
N GLU A 99 12.69 -10.74 -14.49
CA GLU A 99 13.47 -10.42 -15.71
C GLU A 99 13.39 -11.53 -16.78
N SER A 100 13.16 -12.78 -16.36
CA SER A 100 12.98 -13.96 -17.21
C SER A 100 11.71 -13.98 -18.09
N GLU A 101 10.67 -13.20 -17.77
CA GLU A 101 9.41 -13.18 -18.53
C GLU A 101 9.40 -12.08 -19.61
N VAL A 102 10.17 -11.00 -19.44
CA VAL A 102 10.24 -9.88 -20.39
C VAL A 102 10.81 -10.33 -21.74
N ASP A 103 11.86 -11.15 -21.73
CA ASP A 103 12.47 -11.71 -22.94
C ASP A 103 11.55 -12.69 -23.68
N THR A 104 10.65 -13.35 -22.95
CA THR A 104 9.72 -14.33 -23.53
C THR A 104 8.55 -13.60 -24.21
N ASP A 105 8.03 -12.54 -23.60
CA ASP A 105 6.96 -11.72 -24.17
C ASP A 105 7.46 -10.90 -25.37
N LEU A 106 8.67 -10.35 -25.31
CA LEU A 106 9.30 -9.67 -26.47
C LEU A 106 9.48 -10.60 -27.67
N LYS A 107 9.93 -11.84 -27.44
CA LYS A 107 10.02 -12.85 -28.51
C LYS A 107 8.66 -13.20 -29.09
N ASN A 108 7.65 -13.40 -28.26
CA ASN A 108 6.30 -13.71 -28.72
C ASN A 108 5.68 -12.58 -29.56
N ILE A 109 6.03 -11.31 -29.29
CA ILE A 109 5.57 -10.17 -30.09
C ILE A 109 6.34 -10.08 -31.43
N LEU A 110 7.64 -10.35 -31.41
CA LEU A 110 8.50 -10.29 -32.60
C LEU A 110 8.34 -11.50 -33.55
N ASP A 111 7.93 -12.66 -33.04
CA ASP A 111 7.73 -13.89 -33.82
C ASP A 111 6.33 -13.99 -34.47
N ASN A 112 5.46 -12.99 -34.26
CA ASN A 112 4.10 -12.93 -34.82
C ASN A 112 3.93 -11.90 -35.98
N GLU A 113 5.03 -11.46 -36.60
CA GLU A 113 5.02 -10.75 -37.91
C GLU A 113 5.35 -11.68 -39.10
#